data_AF-A0A2S7Z527-F1
#
_entry.id   AF-A0A2S7Z527-F1
#
_cell.length_a   1.000
_cell.length_b   1.000
_cell.length_c   1.000
_cell.angle_alpha   90.00
_cell.angle_beta   90.00
_cell.angle_gamma   90.00
#
_symmetry.space_group_name_H-M   'P 1'
#
loop_
_entity.id
_entity.type
_entity.pdbx_description
1 polymer ?
#
loop_
_entity_poly.entity_id
_entity_poly.type
_entity_poly.pdbx_seq_one_letter_code
_entity_poly.pdbx_strand_id
1 'polypeptide(L)'
;MISIYPTIYHEFQCKADRCENTCCQLWTIDIDEPTAERYHTMTGPLGESLRQAITIDEEGSHFVFSKEQPMCPLLNEKGLCKVVLELGEEGLCDTCHMHPRFYKYIEDLELCGVGLSCEASVELLAKDDNNRELVFTIEDDDNEFSPDERLKLENVFQLLAFDLEPALFQYTPSPSGEYYKQLLDLYKTTEPIDEAWTTQVNALSKDIDQVVTSVTSYVHQQDMSIFNKVYQYILYRQIDMLADYSLESIIDYAKDGTEYMLMTSAIEGKTLKQIARWSQQIEYDEDNVELLLQHYETLQ
;
A
#
# COMPACT_ATOMS: atom_id res chain seq x y z
N MET A 1 5.28 0.78 25.48
CA MET A 1 4.58 0.71 24.18
C MET A 1 5.00 -0.59 23.51
N ILE A 2 4.08 -1.28 22.83
CA ILE A 2 4.37 -2.51 22.09
C ILE A 2 4.33 -2.20 20.60
N SER A 3 5.42 -2.41 19.88
CA SER A 3 5.52 -2.18 18.44
C SER A 3 5.50 -3.50 17.68
N ILE A 4 4.62 -3.61 16.68
CA ILE A 4 4.44 -4.80 15.86
C ILE A 4 4.88 -4.48 14.44
N TYR A 5 5.73 -5.31 13.86
CA TYR A 5 6.28 -5.10 12.52
C TYR A 5 6.06 -6.35 11.66
N PRO A 6 5.50 -6.27 10.44
CA PRO A 6 5.63 -7.36 9.48
C PRO A 6 7.13 -7.54 9.18
N THR A 7 7.61 -8.77 9.08
CA THR A 7 9.06 -9.05 8.96
C THR A 7 9.73 -8.31 7.79
N ILE A 8 8.98 -8.01 6.73
CA ILE A 8 9.45 -7.24 5.57
C ILE A 8 9.84 -5.79 5.89
N TYR A 9 9.34 -5.21 6.99
CA TYR A 9 9.62 -3.83 7.38
C TYR A 9 11.12 -3.61 7.61
N HIS A 10 11.78 -4.54 8.32
CA HIS A 10 13.20 -4.46 8.65
C HIS A 10 14.11 -4.72 7.45
N GLU A 11 13.62 -5.42 6.42
CA GLU A 11 14.34 -5.67 5.17
C GLU A 11 14.17 -4.55 4.14
N PHE A 12 13.23 -3.63 4.34
CA PHE A 12 12.89 -2.63 3.34
C PHE A 12 14.03 -1.64 3.09
N GLN A 13 14.38 -1.51 1.82
CA GLN A 13 15.27 -0.47 1.30
C GLN A 13 14.76 0.04 -0.04
N CYS A 14 14.77 1.36 -0.22
CA CYS A 14 14.43 1.96 -1.50
C CYS A 14 15.38 1.44 -2.60
N LYS A 15 14.82 0.96 -3.71
CA LYS A 15 15.61 0.45 -4.84
C LYS A 15 16.12 1.56 -5.77
N ALA A 16 15.80 2.82 -5.47
CA ALA A 16 16.17 4.02 -6.20
C ALA A 16 15.84 3.94 -7.70
N ASP A 17 16.84 4.03 -8.57
CA ASP A 17 16.70 4.00 -10.03
C ASP A 17 16.26 2.65 -10.59
N ARG A 18 16.23 1.60 -9.77
CA ARG A 18 15.84 0.25 -10.20
C ARG A 18 14.34 0.00 -10.14
N CYS A 19 13.53 0.98 -9.71
CA CYS A 19 12.08 0.83 -9.70
C CYS A 19 11.49 0.88 -11.12
N GLU A 20 10.65 -0.09 -11.49
CA GLU A 20 9.89 -0.03 -12.75
C GLU A 20 8.69 0.92 -12.65
N ASN A 21 8.10 1.03 -11.45
CA ASN A 21 7.03 1.95 -11.11
C ASN A 21 7.44 2.73 -9.85
N THR A 22 8.08 3.89 -10.04
CA THR A 22 8.61 4.68 -8.92
C THR A 22 7.51 5.42 -8.18
N CYS A 23 7.60 5.49 -6.85
CA CYS A 23 6.76 6.39 -6.06
C CYS A 23 7.18 7.86 -6.21
N CYS A 24 8.34 8.17 -6.79
CA CYS A 24 8.76 9.55 -7.08
C CYS A 24 8.08 10.10 -8.34
N GLN A 25 6.75 10.08 -8.36
CA GLN A 25 5.91 10.47 -9.50
C GLN A 25 4.63 11.17 -9.04
N LEU A 26 3.70 11.42 -9.97
CA LEU A 26 2.48 12.19 -9.82
C LEU A 26 1.53 11.62 -8.75
N TRP A 27 1.62 12.19 -7.56
CA TRP A 27 0.66 12.22 -6.44
C TRP A 27 1.10 13.39 -5.53
N THR A 28 0.32 13.73 -4.50
CA THR A 28 0.66 14.85 -3.61
C THR A 28 1.78 14.44 -2.65
N ILE A 29 2.97 15.03 -2.83
CA ILE A 29 4.11 14.81 -1.93
C ILE A 29 4.37 16.10 -1.14
N ASP A 30 3.87 16.12 0.08
CA ASP A 30 4.04 17.24 1.00
C ASP A 30 5.48 17.35 1.51
N ILE A 31 5.85 18.57 1.87
CA ILE A 31 7.14 18.95 2.38
C ILE A 31 6.89 19.60 3.74
N ASP A 32 7.44 18.99 4.79
CA ASP A 32 7.38 19.54 6.14
C ASP A 32 7.97 20.97 6.17
N GLU A 33 7.36 21.83 6.99
CA GLU A 33 7.73 23.25 7.07
C GLU A 33 9.23 23.47 7.32
N PRO A 34 9.90 22.75 8.24
CA PRO A 34 11.35 22.89 8.44
C PRO A 34 12.17 22.56 7.18
N THR A 35 11.81 21.50 6.46
CA THR A 35 12.50 21.12 5.23
C THR A 35 12.22 22.10 4.09
N ALA A 36 10.99 22.62 3.98
CA ALA A 36 10.64 23.64 3.00
C ALA A 36 11.49 24.92 3.21
N GLU A 37 11.62 25.41 4.45
CA GLU A 37 12.48 26.55 4.78
C GLU A 37 13.95 26.29 4.42
N ARG A 38 14.46 25.10 4.76
CA ARG A 38 15.81 24.66 4.41
C ARG A 38 16.03 24.65 2.90
N TYR A 39 15.08 24.11 2.13
CA TYR A 39 15.14 24.05 0.67
C TYR A 39 15.09 25.44 0.03
N HIS A 40 14.24 26.34 0.52
CA HIS A 40 14.14 27.70 0.00
C HIS A 40 15.42 28.53 0.19
N THR A 41 16.08 28.37 1.34
CA THR A 41 17.29 29.12 1.69
C THR A 41 18.57 28.55 1.06
N MET A 42 18.53 27.32 0.54
CA MET A 42 19.72 26.66 0.03
C MET A 42 20.24 27.30 -1.27
N THR A 43 21.55 27.55 -1.33
CA THR A 43 22.20 28.13 -2.50
C THR A 43 22.81 27.07 -3.42
N GLY A 44 23.08 27.42 -4.68
CA GLY A 44 23.72 26.54 -5.66
C GLY A 44 22.72 25.71 -6.49
N PRO A 45 23.23 24.83 -7.38
CA PRO A 45 22.40 24.14 -8.37
C PRO A 45 21.25 23.30 -7.78
N LEU A 46 21.50 22.60 -6.67
CA LEU A 46 20.46 21.84 -5.98
C LEU A 46 19.39 22.75 -5.38
N GLY A 47 19.78 23.85 -4.73
CA GLY A 47 18.84 24.82 -4.18
C GLY A 47 17.99 25.50 -5.25
N GLU A 48 18.55 25.77 -6.43
CA GLU A 48 17.77 26.24 -7.60
C GLU A 48 16.77 25.19 -8.07
N SER A 49 17.19 23.92 -8.17
CA SER A 49 16.31 22.82 -8.56
C SER A 49 15.16 22.63 -7.56
N LEU A 50 15.45 22.71 -6.26
CA LEU A 50 14.44 22.60 -5.20
C LEU A 50 13.43 23.73 -5.25
N ARG A 51 13.86 24.99 -5.36
CA ARG A 51 12.92 26.12 -5.47
C ARG A 51 12.03 26.05 -6.70
N GLN A 52 12.49 25.43 -7.79
CA GLN A 52 11.66 25.20 -8.99
C GLN A 52 10.72 24.01 -8.83
N ALA A 53 11.08 23.06 -7.97
CA ALA A 53 10.32 21.86 -7.70
C ALA A 53 9.20 22.06 -6.67
N ILE A 54 9.19 23.16 -5.92
CA ILE A 54 8.27 23.39 -4.79
C ILE A 54 7.24 24.45 -5.15
N THR A 55 5.99 24.19 -4.82
CA THR A 55 4.91 25.19 -4.79
C THR A 55 4.26 25.21 -3.41
N ILE A 56 3.48 26.27 -3.14
CA ILE A 56 2.80 26.47 -1.87
C ILE A 56 1.34 26.82 -2.17
N ASP A 57 0.41 26.15 -1.50
CA ASP A 57 -1.02 26.45 -1.54
C ASP A 57 -1.61 26.59 -0.11
N GLU A 58 -2.92 26.35 0.03
CA GLU A 58 -3.62 26.45 1.32
C GLU A 58 -3.28 25.30 2.27
N GLU A 59 -2.79 24.16 1.75
CA GLU A 59 -2.48 22.95 2.51
C GLU A 59 -1.01 22.89 2.93
N GLY A 60 -0.12 23.54 2.16
CA GLY A 60 1.28 23.70 2.56
C GLY A 60 2.24 23.72 1.38
N SER A 61 3.50 23.37 1.65
CA SER A 61 4.52 23.21 0.62
C SER A 61 4.49 21.79 0.06
N HIS A 62 4.47 21.63 -1.25
CA HIS A 62 4.51 20.33 -1.91
C HIS A 62 5.32 20.36 -3.21
N PHE A 63 5.72 19.19 -3.71
CA PHE A 63 6.43 19.09 -4.99
C PHE A 63 5.49 19.27 -6.19
N VAL A 64 5.93 20.00 -7.20
CA VAL A 64 5.19 20.26 -8.44
C VAL A 64 5.30 19.06 -9.38
N PHE A 65 4.15 18.56 -9.79
CA PHE A 65 4.01 17.56 -10.85
C PHE A 65 3.01 18.05 -11.91
N SER A 66 3.07 17.47 -13.11
CA SER A 66 2.07 17.70 -14.17
C SER A 66 1.89 16.45 -15.00
N LYS A 67 0.82 16.38 -15.83
CA LYS A 67 0.67 15.28 -16.79
C LYS A 67 1.84 15.25 -17.79
N GLU A 68 2.41 16.40 -18.13
CA GLU A 68 3.58 16.52 -19.01
C GLU A 68 4.90 16.17 -18.32
N GLN A 69 4.97 16.36 -16.99
CA GLN A 69 6.12 16.01 -16.14
C GLN A 69 5.62 15.24 -14.91
N PRO A 70 5.25 13.96 -15.09
CA PRO A 70 4.66 13.17 -14.02
C PRO A 70 5.72 12.63 -13.05
N MET A 71 7.00 12.82 -13.33
CA MET A 71 8.11 12.34 -12.50
C MET A 71 8.64 13.46 -11.62
N CYS A 72 9.14 13.12 -10.43
CA CYS A 72 9.70 14.10 -9.52
C CYS A 72 10.84 14.89 -10.20
N PRO A 73 10.79 16.24 -10.22
CA PRO A 73 11.78 17.09 -10.91
C PRO A 73 13.19 17.01 -10.31
N LEU A 74 13.30 16.44 -9.10
CA LEU A 74 14.57 16.22 -8.40
C LEU A 74 15.25 14.91 -8.81
N LEU A 75 14.64 14.08 -9.65
CA LEU A 75 15.32 12.95 -10.27
C LEU A 75 16.32 13.46 -11.31
N ASN A 76 17.50 12.83 -11.38
CA ASN A 76 18.44 13.03 -12.48
C ASN A 76 18.09 12.14 -13.68
N GLU A 77 18.85 12.24 -14.77
CA GLU A 77 18.64 11.46 -16.00
C GLU A 77 18.72 9.94 -15.80
N LYS A 78 19.30 9.47 -14.69
CA LYS A 78 19.37 8.06 -14.30
C LYS A 78 18.25 7.64 -13.36
N GLY A 79 17.31 8.53 -13.01
CA GLY A 79 16.25 8.23 -12.04
C GLY A 79 16.72 8.25 -10.57
N LEU A 80 17.88 8.83 -10.27
CA LEU A 80 18.38 8.97 -8.90
C LEU A 80 18.00 10.35 -8.32
N CYS A 81 17.58 10.38 -7.05
CA CYS A 81 17.21 11.61 -6.36
C CYS A 81 18.44 12.51 -6.07
N LYS A 82 18.44 13.74 -6.60
CA LYS A 82 19.52 14.71 -6.40
C LYS A 82 19.70 15.08 -4.92
N VAL A 83 18.62 15.14 -4.14
CA VAL A 83 18.67 15.42 -2.70
C VAL A 83 19.47 14.34 -1.97
N VAL A 84 19.13 13.07 -2.18
CA VAL A 84 19.87 11.95 -1.57
C VAL A 84 21.33 11.92 -2.00
N LEU A 85 21.60 12.19 -3.29
CA LEU A 85 22.98 12.18 -3.81
C LEU A 85 23.87 13.27 -3.20
N GLU A 86 23.34 14.44 -2.88
CA GLU A 86 24.13 15.58 -2.38
C GLU A 86 24.05 15.74 -0.86
N LEU A 87 22.91 15.42 -0.24
CA LEU A 87 22.63 15.67 1.19
C LEU A 87 22.44 14.40 2.02
N GLY A 88 22.33 13.22 1.38
CA GLY A 88 21.96 11.97 2.05
C GLY A 88 20.45 11.87 2.35
N GLU A 89 20.04 10.76 2.97
CA GLU A 89 18.64 10.49 3.32
C GLU A 89 18.07 11.51 4.32
N GLU A 90 18.92 12.06 5.20
CA GLU A 90 18.60 13.17 6.14
C GLU A 90 18.27 14.50 5.44
N GLY A 91 18.56 14.58 4.14
CA GLY A 91 18.24 15.73 3.30
C GLY A 91 16.80 15.71 2.80
N LEU A 92 16.10 14.59 2.89
CA LEU A 92 14.71 14.44 2.44
C LEU A 92 13.74 15.17 3.36
N CYS A 93 12.55 15.51 2.85
CA CYS A 93 11.40 15.85 3.67
C CYS A 93 10.83 14.60 4.33
N ASP A 94 10.03 14.79 5.37
CA ASP A 94 9.44 13.68 6.15
C ASP A 94 8.68 12.70 5.24
N THR A 95 7.85 13.20 4.32
CA THR A 95 7.10 12.36 3.37
C THR A 95 8.03 11.45 2.55
N CYS A 96 9.08 12.00 1.95
CA CYS A 96 10.03 11.21 1.15
C CYS A 96 10.91 10.29 2.00
N HIS A 97 11.25 10.69 3.22
CA HIS A 97 12.09 9.91 4.12
C HIS A 97 11.33 8.71 4.68
N MET A 98 10.06 8.92 5.04
CA MET A 98 9.22 7.89 5.63
C MET A 98 8.63 6.97 4.57
N HIS A 99 8.23 7.46 3.40
CA HIS A 99 7.55 6.64 2.39
C HIS A 99 8.36 5.40 1.98
N PRO A 100 7.76 4.19 1.96
CA PRO A 100 6.35 3.87 2.14
C PRO A 100 5.98 3.47 3.57
N ARG A 101 6.81 3.74 4.57
CA ARG A 101 6.55 3.35 5.97
C ARG A 101 5.31 4.04 6.51
N PHE A 102 4.55 3.30 7.32
CA PHE A 102 3.41 3.82 8.07
C PHE A 102 3.48 3.35 9.52
N TYR A 103 2.82 4.12 10.39
CA TYR A 103 2.66 3.84 11.82
C TYR A 103 1.22 4.13 12.19
N LYS A 104 0.58 3.19 12.87
CA LYS A 104 -0.79 3.32 13.38
C LYS A 104 -0.78 3.05 14.88
N TYR A 105 -1.47 3.89 15.64
CA TYR A 105 -1.46 3.84 17.10
C TYR A 105 -2.83 3.41 17.60
N ILE A 106 -2.89 2.27 18.29
CA ILE A 106 -4.13 1.68 18.81
C ILE A 106 -3.90 1.31 20.27
N GLU A 107 -4.46 2.10 21.18
CA GLU A 107 -4.21 1.99 22.62
C GLU A 107 -2.69 1.98 22.92
N ASP A 108 -2.17 0.88 23.47
CA ASP A 108 -0.74 0.70 23.80
C ASP A 108 0.07 0.03 22.66
N LEU A 109 -0.57 -0.27 21.52
CA LEU A 109 0.07 -0.87 20.34
C LEU A 109 0.44 0.18 19.30
N GLU A 110 1.65 0.04 18.76
CA GLU A 110 2.11 0.69 17.54
C GLU A 110 2.21 -0.35 16.42
N LEU A 111 1.40 -0.19 15.38
CA LEU A 111 1.43 -1.03 14.19
C LEU A 111 2.29 -0.35 13.12
N CYS A 112 3.44 -0.94 12.83
CA CYS A 112 4.40 -0.44 11.87
C CYS A 112 4.30 -1.21 10.55
N GLY A 113 4.56 -0.57 9.42
CA GLY A 113 4.60 -1.29 8.15
C GLY A 113 5.23 -0.51 7.01
N VAL A 114 5.17 -1.10 5.81
CA VAL A 114 5.61 -0.51 4.55
C VAL A 114 4.49 -0.69 3.53
N GLY A 115 4.07 0.39 2.91
CA GLY A 115 2.99 0.40 1.95
C GLY A 115 3.29 -0.49 0.75
N LEU A 116 2.25 -1.21 0.30
CA LEU A 116 2.33 -2.10 -0.84
C LEU A 116 2.35 -1.32 -2.16
N SER A 117 2.16 0.01 -2.12
CA SER A 117 2.23 0.93 -3.25
C SER A 117 3.64 1.00 -3.82
N CYS A 118 4.64 0.62 -3.01
CA CYS A 118 6.02 0.42 -3.42
C CYS A 118 6.27 -1.02 -3.88
N GLU A 119 6.76 -1.18 -5.12
CA GLU A 119 7.09 -2.50 -5.67
C GLU A 119 8.16 -3.26 -4.86
N ALA A 120 9.07 -2.55 -4.17
CA ALA A 120 10.08 -3.19 -3.31
C ALA A 120 9.44 -3.87 -2.10
N SER A 121 8.40 -3.26 -1.50
CA SER A 121 7.62 -3.85 -0.40
C SER A 121 6.92 -5.13 -0.86
N VAL A 122 6.31 -5.09 -2.05
CA VAL A 122 5.60 -6.24 -2.62
C VAL A 122 6.56 -7.38 -2.98
N GLU A 123 7.74 -7.07 -3.52
CA GLU A 123 8.81 -8.05 -3.77
C GLU A 123 9.29 -8.72 -2.48
N LEU A 124 9.46 -7.96 -1.39
CA LEU A 124 9.81 -8.52 -0.09
C LEU A 124 8.72 -9.44 0.46
N LEU A 125 7.44 -9.04 0.31
CA LEU A 125 6.31 -9.87 0.73
C LEU A 125 6.27 -11.21 -0.03
N ALA A 126 6.63 -11.20 -1.31
CA ALA A 126 6.67 -12.37 -2.19
C ALA A 126 7.93 -13.25 -2.00
N LYS A 127 9.01 -12.75 -1.39
CA LYS A 127 10.31 -13.43 -1.34
C LYS A 127 10.30 -14.83 -0.71
N ASP A 128 9.36 -15.11 0.19
CA ASP A 128 9.17 -16.44 0.80
C ASP A 128 7.95 -17.17 0.21
N ASP A 129 8.10 -17.69 -1.01
CA ASP A 129 7.04 -18.38 -1.76
C ASP A 129 6.53 -19.66 -1.05
N ASN A 130 7.25 -20.21 -0.06
CA ASN A 130 6.83 -21.44 0.62
C ASN A 130 5.97 -21.18 1.85
N ASN A 131 5.92 -19.94 2.33
CA ASN A 131 5.08 -19.54 3.45
C ASN A 131 3.89 -18.75 2.94
N ARG A 132 2.67 -19.20 3.26
CA ARG A 132 1.44 -18.47 2.93
C ARG A 132 1.07 -17.42 3.97
N GLU A 133 1.65 -17.49 5.15
CA GLU A 133 1.30 -16.63 6.27
C GLU A 133 2.26 -15.43 6.36
N LEU A 134 1.68 -14.27 6.67
CA LEU A 134 2.40 -13.10 7.08
C LEU A 134 2.89 -13.29 8.52
N VAL A 135 4.17 -13.00 8.73
CA VAL A 135 4.84 -13.15 10.02
C VAL A 135 5.25 -11.77 10.51
N PHE A 136 5.13 -11.56 11.81
CA PHE A 136 5.47 -10.30 12.46
C PHE A 136 6.53 -10.50 13.54
N THR A 137 7.33 -9.47 13.79
CA THR A 137 8.14 -9.32 15.00
C THR A 137 7.42 -8.39 15.97
N ILE A 138 7.70 -8.55 17.26
CA ILE A 138 7.16 -7.73 18.34
C ILE A 138 8.32 -7.17 19.16
N GLU A 139 8.24 -5.89 19.50
CA GLU A 139 9.19 -5.19 20.35
C GLU A 139 8.41 -4.44 21.43
N ASP A 140 8.96 -4.35 22.63
CA ASP A 140 8.33 -3.62 23.74
C ASP A 140 9.38 -2.94 24.63
N ASP A 141 8.98 -1.83 25.26
CA ASP A 141 9.88 -1.04 26.12
C ASP A 141 10.35 -1.80 27.37
N ASP A 142 9.51 -2.73 27.87
CA ASP A 142 9.72 -3.44 29.13
C ASP A 142 10.46 -4.79 28.94
N ASN A 143 10.80 -5.14 27.70
CA ASN A 143 11.40 -6.41 27.27
C ASN A 143 10.61 -7.65 27.76
N GLU A 144 9.28 -7.56 27.74
CA GLU A 144 8.38 -8.68 27.99
C GLU A 144 8.44 -9.74 26.88
N PHE A 145 8.70 -9.31 25.64
CA PHE A 145 8.78 -10.20 24.47
C PHE A 145 10.22 -10.52 24.07
N SER A 146 10.43 -11.72 23.54
CA SER A 146 11.75 -12.12 23.03
C SER A 146 12.01 -11.50 21.65
N PRO A 147 13.23 -11.04 21.32
CA PRO A 147 13.55 -10.61 19.95
C PRO A 147 13.36 -11.70 18.87
N ASP A 148 13.38 -12.97 19.28
CA ASP A 148 13.13 -14.13 18.40
C ASP A 148 11.65 -14.49 18.29
N GLU A 149 10.78 -13.80 19.03
CA GLU A 149 9.34 -14.03 18.99
C GLU A 149 8.75 -13.66 17.63
N ARG A 150 7.86 -14.52 17.13
CA ARG A 150 7.21 -14.35 15.84
C ARG A 150 5.71 -14.53 16.02
N LEU A 151 4.97 -13.52 15.59
CA LEU A 151 3.52 -13.51 15.64
C LEU A 151 2.93 -13.82 14.27
N LYS A 152 1.75 -14.42 14.29
CA LYS A 152 0.82 -14.42 13.15
C LYS A 152 -0.23 -13.33 13.37
N LEU A 153 -1.01 -13.04 12.32
CA LEU A 153 -2.07 -12.04 12.39
C LEU A 153 -3.08 -12.33 13.53
N GLU A 154 -3.42 -13.59 13.76
CA GLU A 154 -4.32 -13.98 14.87
C GLU A 154 -3.78 -13.55 16.24
N ASN A 155 -2.45 -13.59 16.44
CA ASN A 155 -1.84 -13.16 17.69
C ASN A 155 -1.90 -11.63 17.84
N VAL A 156 -1.81 -10.88 16.74
CA VAL A 156 -1.98 -9.42 16.75
C VAL A 156 -3.40 -9.05 17.20
N PHE A 157 -4.42 -9.72 16.67
CA PHE A 157 -5.81 -9.52 17.11
C PHE A 157 -6.03 -9.95 18.57
N GLN A 158 -5.37 -11.02 19.03
CA GLN A 158 -5.42 -11.43 20.44
C GLN A 158 -4.83 -10.38 21.38
N LEU A 159 -3.77 -9.67 20.98
CA LEU A 159 -3.21 -8.56 21.77
C LEU A 159 -4.22 -7.40 21.93
N LEU A 160 -5.14 -7.26 20.97
CA LEU A 160 -6.26 -6.32 21.01
C LEU A 160 -7.52 -6.90 21.66
N ALA A 161 -7.38 -8.04 22.37
CA ALA A 161 -8.46 -8.77 23.03
C ALA A 161 -9.57 -9.29 22.08
N PHE A 162 -9.27 -9.48 20.79
CA PHE A 162 -10.14 -10.15 19.84
C PHE A 162 -9.80 -11.64 19.74
N ASP A 163 -10.73 -12.51 20.14
CA ASP A 163 -10.64 -13.96 19.97
C ASP A 163 -11.41 -14.40 18.72
N LEU A 164 -10.73 -14.38 17.58
CA LEU A 164 -11.30 -14.61 16.26
C LEU A 164 -10.94 -15.98 15.70
N GLU A 165 -11.83 -16.56 14.90
CA GLU A 165 -11.56 -17.83 14.24
C GLU A 165 -10.38 -17.69 13.25
N PRO A 166 -9.35 -18.57 13.31
CA PRO A 166 -8.17 -18.48 12.43
C PRO A 166 -8.50 -18.49 10.92
N ALA A 167 -9.64 -19.07 10.55
CA ALA A 167 -10.13 -19.09 9.17
C ALA A 167 -10.42 -17.69 8.61
N LEU A 168 -10.76 -16.71 9.45
CA LEU A 168 -10.98 -15.32 9.03
C LEU A 168 -9.71 -14.65 8.51
N PHE A 169 -8.53 -15.15 8.90
CA PHE A 169 -7.23 -14.65 8.43
C PHE A 169 -6.72 -15.41 7.20
N GLN A 170 -7.54 -16.25 6.57
CA GLN A 170 -7.15 -17.01 5.39
C GLN A 170 -7.99 -16.60 4.18
N TYR A 171 -7.32 -16.13 3.13
CA TYR A 171 -7.93 -15.79 1.87
C TYR A 171 -8.36 -17.04 1.11
N THR A 172 -9.61 -17.05 0.65
CA THR A 172 -10.15 -18.08 -0.23
C THR A 172 -10.75 -17.42 -1.48
N PRO A 173 -10.17 -17.62 -2.68
CA PRO A 173 -10.73 -17.08 -3.92
C PRO A 173 -12.17 -17.53 -4.14
N SER A 174 -13.01 -16.62 -4.63
CA SER A 174 -14.44 -16.90 -4.83
C SER A 174 -14.97 -16.43 -6.19
N PRO A 175 -14.41 -16.94 -7.31
CA PRO A 175 -14.78 -16.47 -8.65
C PRO A 175 -16.27 -16.68 -8.94
N SER A 176 -16.98 -15.57 -9.13
CA SER A 176 -18.43 -15.56 -9.39
C SER A 176 -18.78 -14.34 -10.25
N GLY A 177 -19.61 -14.55 -11.28
CA GLY A 177 -19.96 -13.48 -12.20
C GLY A 177 -20.79 -12.37 -11.57
N GLU A 178 -21.72 -12.71 -10.67
CA GLU A 178 -22.51 -11.71 -9.94
C GLU A 178 -21.63 -10.88 -9.01
N TYR A 179 -20.75 -11.55 -8.25
CA TYR A 179 -19.82 -10.91 -7.33
C TYR A 179 -18.84 -10.00 -8.06
N TYR A 180 -18.18 -10.47 -9.12
CA TYR A 180 -17.22 -9.66 -9.87
C TYR A 180 -17.86 -8.45 -10.52
N LYS A 181 -19.10 -8.59 -10.99
CA LYS A 181 -19.85 -7.45 -11.51
C LYS A 181 -20.08 -6.40 -10.42
N GLN A 182 -20.54 -6.81 -9.24
CA GLN A 182 -20.78 -5.90 -8.10
C GLN A 182 -19.48 -5.21 -7.66
N LEU A 183 -18.41 -5.98 -7.49
CA LEU A 183 -17.09 -5.47 -7.11
C LEU A 183 -16.55 -4.45 -8.13
N LEU A 184 -16.62 -4.75 -9.43
CA LEU A 184 -16.16 -3.82 -10.47
C LEU A 184 -17.06 -2.60 -10.60
N ASP A 185 -18.35 -2.70 -10.31
CA ASP A 185 -19.26 -1.55 -10.26
C ASP A 185 -18.94 -0.64 -9.05
N LEU A 186 -18.59 -1.21 -7.89
CA LEU A 186 -18.07 -0.47 -6.74
C LEU A 186 -16.73 0.20 -7.08
N TYR A 187 -15.80 -0.50 -7.71
CA TYR A 187 -14.48 0.08 -8.01
C TYR A 187 -14.55 1.21 -9.03
N LYS A 188 -15.60 1.29 -9.86
CA LYS A 188 -15.86 2.45 -10.73
C LYS A 188 -16.25 3.71 -9.95
N THR A 189 -16.64 3.60 -8.68
CA THR A 189 -17.00 4.76 -7.86
C THR A 189 -15.82 5.33 -7.07
N THR A 190 -14.67 4.65 -7.09
CA THR A 190 -13.42 5.18 -6.52
C THR A 190 -12.95 6.40 -7.31
N GLU A 191 -12.31 7.36 -6.64
CA GLU A 191 -11.62 8.46 -7.31
C GLU A 191 -10.35 7.89 -7.97
N PRO A 192 -10.25 7.90 -9.31
CA PRO A 192 -9.21 7.16 -10.01
C PRO A 192 -7.85 7.87 -9.90
N ILE A 193 -6.81 7.14 -9.49
CA ILE A 193 -5.44 7.72 -9.43
C ILE A 193 -4.91 8.16 -10.80
N ASP A 194 -5.40 7.56 -11.88
CA ASP A 194 -5.17 8.01 -13.25
C ASP A 194 -6.18 7.39 -14.25
N GLU A 195 -6.06 7.79 -15.52
CA GLU A 195 -6.89 7.30 -16.62
C GLU A 195 -6.72 5.79 -16.91
N ALA A 196 -5.56 5.20 -16.57
CA ALA A 196 -5.29 3.78 -16.77
C ALA A 196 -6.07 2.92 -15.77
N TRP A 197 -6.25 3.37 -14.52
CA TRP A 197 -7.15 2.71 -13.56
C TRP A 197 -8.57 2.59 -14.11
N THR A 198 -9.14 3.72 -14.53
CA THR A 198 -10.48 3.77 -15.13
C THR A 198 -10.59 2.86 -16.36
N THR A 199 -9.55 2.82 -17.19
CA THR A 199 -9.52 1.96 -18.37
C THR A 199 -9.51 0.48 -18.00
N GLN A 200 -8.73 0.09 -16.98
CA GLN A 200 -8.60 -1.29 -16.51
C GLN A 200 -9.92 -1.83 -15.93
N VAL A 201 -10.53 -1.10 -14.99
CA VAL A 201 -11.81 -1.49 -14.36
C VAL A 201 -12.91 -1.64 -15.43
N ASN A 202 -12.97 -0.71 -16.39
CA ASN A 202 -13.91 -0.80 -17.51
C ASN A 202 -13.60 -1.94 -18.47
N ALA A 203 -12.33 -2.32 -18.67
CA ALA A 203 -11.96 -3.47 -19.49
C ALA A 203 -12.41 -4.78 -18.85
N LEU A 204 -12.18 -4.97 -17.55
CA LEU A 204 -12.65 -6.13 -16.80
C LEU A 204 -14.18 -6.25 -16.84
N SER A 205 -14.88 -5.11 -16.78
CA SER A 205 -16.36 -5.08 -16.79
C SER A 205 -17.00 -5.47 -18.12
N LYS A 206 -16.24 -5.55 -19.23
CA LYS A 206 -16.81 -5.83 -20.57
C LYS A 206 -17.17 -7.29 -20.77
N ASP A 207 -16.45 -8.20 -20.13
CA ASP A 207 -16.62 -9.64 -20.32
C ASP A 207 -16.36 -10.38 -18.99
N ILE A 208 -17.34 -10.30 -18.09
CA ILE A 208 -17.27 -10.91 -16.75
C ILE A 208 -17.10 -12.42 -16.83
N ASP A 209 -17.74 -13.09 -17.79
CA ASP A 209 -17.63 -14.56 -17.95
C ASP A 209 -16.19 -14.97 -18.29
N GLN A 210 -15.52 -14.20 -19.15
CA GLN A 210 -14.10 -14.41 -19.45
C GLN A 210 -13.23 -14.14 -18.22
N VAL A 211 -13.52 -13.12 -17.41
CA VAL A 211 -12.77 -12.85 -16.17
C VAL A 211 -12.91 -14.01 -15.18
N VAL A 212 -14.14 -14.48 -14.91
CA VAL A 212 -14.41 -15.63 -14.03
C VAL A 212 -13.68 -16.88 -14.51
N THR A 213 -13.72 -17.16 -15.82
CA THR A 213 -13.02 -18.30 -16.41
C THR A 213 -11.51 -18.20 -16.23
N SER A 214 -10.95 -17.01 -16.45
CA SER A 214 -9.51 -16.74 -16.34
C SER A 214 -9.04 -16.88 -14.89
N VAL A 215 -9.76 -16.30 -13.93
CA VAL A 215 -9.43 -16.42 -12.50
C VAL A 215 -9.56 -17.86 -12.03
N THR A 216 -10.63 -18.57 -12.40
CA THR A 216 -10.80 -19.99 -12.05
C THR A 216 -9.60 -20.82 -12.55
N SER A 217 -9.19 -20.60 -13.80
CA SER A 217 -8.01 -21.27 -14.37
C SER A 217 -6.71 -20.89 -13.64
N TYR A 218 -6.56 -19.62 -13.28
CA TYR A 218 -5.38 -19.09 -12.59
C TYR A 218 -5.23 -19.70 -11.19
N VAL A 219 -6.31 -19.72 -10.40
CA VAL A 219 -6.36 -20.32 -9.05
C VAL A 219 -5.97 -21.80 -9.07
N HIS A 220 -6.32 -22.54 -10.12
CA HIS A 220 -5.93 -23.94 -10.26
C HIS A 220 -4.46 -24.16 -10.65
N GLN A 221 -3.80 -23.17 -11.23
CA GLN A 221 -2.47 -23.31 -11.84
C GLN A 221 -1.35 -22.62 -11.07
N GLN A 222 -1.69 -21.59 -10.29
CA GLN A 222 -0.73 -20.73 -9.61
C GLN A 222 -0.80 -20.93 -8.10
N ASP A 223 0.28 -20.57 -7.41
CA ASP A 223 0.28 -20.54 -5.95
C ASP A 223 -0.45 -19.29 -5.43
N MET A 224 -1.37 -19.49 -4.48
CA MET A 224 -2.18 -18.42 -3.89
C MET A 224 -1.53 -17.80 -2.64
N SER A 225 -0.34 -18.27 -2.23
CA SER A 225 0.36 -17.79 -1.02
C SER A 225 0.53 -16.27 -0.98
N ILE A 226 0.87 -15.64 -2.10
CA ILE A 226 1.02 -14.17 -2.14
C ILE A 226 -0.31 -13.44 -1.91
N PHE A 227 -1.41 -13.93 -2.48
CA PHE A 227 -2.73 -13.32 -2.25
C PHE A 227 -3.18 -13.49 -0.81
N ASN A 228 -2.88 -14.63 -0.17
CA ASN A 228 -3.14 -14.82 1.25
C ASN A 228 -2.35 -13.84 2.13
N LYS A 229 -1.05 -13.65 1.83
CA LYS A 229 -0.23 -12.66 2.53
C LYS A 229 -0.74 -11.24 2.35
N VAL A 230 -1.14 -10.87 1.14
CA VAL A 230 -1.69 -9.54 0.85
C VAL A 230 -3.00 -9.31 1.59
N TYR A 231 -3.90 -10.30 1.60
CA TYR A 231 -5.14 -10.26 2.38
C TYR A 231 -4.85 -10.02 3.88
N GLN A 232 -3.93 -10.79 4.46
CA GLN A 232 -3.50 -10.60 5.85
C GLN A 232 -2.84 -9.24 6.08
N TYR A 233 -2.07 -8.74 5.12
CA TYR A 233 -1.44 -7.43 5.19
C TYR A 233 -2.48 -6.29 5.18
N ILE A 234 -3.53 -6.41 4.35
CA ILE A 234 -4.62 -5.42 4.32
C ILE A 234 -5.37 -5.43 5.64
N LEU A 235 -5.74 -6.60 6.16
CA LEU A 235 -6.37 -6.71 7.49
C LEU A 235 -5.51 -6.04 8.56
N TYR A 236 -4.22 -6.37 8.60
CA TYR A 236 -3.26 -5.77 9.53
C TYR A 236 -3.19 -4.24 9.40
N ARG A 237 -3.13 -3.75 8.16
CA ARG A 237 -3.04 -2.31 7.89
C ARG A 237 -4.30 -1.57 8.34
N GLN A 238 -5.47 -2.19 8.32
CA GLN A 238 -6.75 -1.55 8.65
C GLN A 238 -7.27 -1.85 10.05
N ILE A 239 -6.46 -2.40 10.95
CA ILE A 239 -6.90 -2.69 12.32
C ILE A 239 -7.37 -1.43 13.06
N ASP A 240 -6.74 -0.28 12.84
CA ASP A 240 -7.14 1.01 13.42
C ASP A 240 -8.55 1.45 12.99
N MET A 241 -9.00 1.01 11.81
CA MET A 241 -10.34 1.30 11.31
C MET A 241 -11.44 0.61 12.13
N LEU A 242 -11.11 -0.34 13.03
CA LEU A 242 -12.07 -0.93 13.98
C LEU A 242 -12.66 0.11 14.95
N ALA A 243 -12.07 1.30 15.06
CA ALA A 243 -12.64 2.39 15.82
C ALA A 243 -13.97 2.90 15.21
N ASP A 244 -14.11 2.82 13.89
CA ASP A 244 -15.20 3.43 13.13
C ASP A 244 -16.03 2.42 12.32
N TYR A 245 -15.48 1.24 12.02
CA TYR A 245 -16.09 0.24 11.15
C TYR A 245 -16.13 -1.15 11.82
N SER A 246 -17.11 -1.95 11.42
CA SER A 246 -17.22 -3.34 11.87
C SER A 246 -16.07 -4.21 11.36
N LEU A 247 -15.78 -5.30 12.07
CA LEU A 247 -14.79 -6.29 11.64
C LEU A 247 -15.19 -6.92 10.30
N GLU A 248 -16.48 -7.17 10.10
CA GLU A 248 -17.07 -7.68 8.86
C GLU A 248 -16.74 -6.76 7.67
N SER A 249 -16.92 -5.44 7.83
CA SER A 249 -16.57 -4.45 6.80
C SER A 249 -15.08 -4.45 6.45
N ILE A 250 -14.20 -4.60 7.44
CA ILE A 250 -12.75 -4.67 7.23
C ILE A 250 -12.36 -5.97 6.52
N ILE A 251 -13.01 -7.08 6.85
CA ILE A 251 -12.82 -8.38 6.18
C ILE A 251 -13.27 -8.30 4.73
N ASP A 252 -14.45 -7.75 4.45
CA ASP A 252 -14.96 -7.58 3.09
C ASP A 252 -14.06 -6.64 2.29
N TYR A 253 -13.59 -5.54 2.88
CA TYR A 253 -12.60 -4.66 2.28
C TYR A 253 -11.30 -5.38 1.90
N ALA A 254 -10.72 -6.16 2.81
CA ALA A 254 -9.50 -6.91 2.55
C ALA A 254 -9.69 -8.00 1.48
N LYS A 255 -10.83 -8.68 1.51
CA LYS A 255 -11.20 -9.72 0.56
C LYS A 255 -11.37 -9.13 -0.84
N ASP A 256 -12.18 -8.09 -0.99
CA ASP A 256 -12.50 -7.47 -2.28
C ASP A 256 -11.26 -6.79 -2.90
N GLY A 257 -10.40 -6.19 -2.06
CA GLY A 257 -9.05 -5.76 -2.44
C GLY A 257 -8.23 -6.88 -3.08
N THR A 258 -8.14 -8.00 -2.36
CA THR A 258 -7.39 -9.19 -2.80
C THR A 258 -7.98 -9.82 -4.05
N GLU A 259 -9.30 -9.87 -4.16
CA GLU A 259 -10.00 -10.44 -5.32
C GLU A 259 -9.80 -9.57 -6.57
N TYR A 260 -9.80 -8.23 -6.45
CA TYR A 260 -9.45 -7.35 -7.56
C TYR A 260 -8.02 -7.57 -8.07
N MET A 261 -7.07 -7.69 -7.15
CA MET A 261 -5.68 -8.02 -7.49
C MET A 261 -5.57 -9.39 -8.18
N LEU A 262 -6.37 -10.36 -7.75
CA LEU A 262 -6.43 -11.68 -8.40
C LEU A 262 -7.02 -11.59 -9.81
N MET A 263 -8.11 -10.86 -10.01
CA MET A 263 -8.73 -10.63 -11.33
C MET A 263 -7.73 -10.05 -12.33
N THR A 264 -7.10 -8.93 -11.97
CA THR A 264 -6.09 -8.27 -12.81
C THR A 264 -4.86 -9.15 -13.05
N SER A 265 -4.39 -9.90 -12.05
CA SER A 265 -3.27 -10.83 -12.21
C SER A 265 -3.59 -11.98 -13.17
N ALA A 266 -4.81 -12.50 -13.15
CA ALA A 266 -5.25 -13.56 -14.06
C ALA A 266 -5.38 -13.09 -15.51
N ILE A 267 -5.75 -11.81 -15.73
CA ILE A 267 -5.98 -11.24 -17.05
C ILE A 267 -4.70 -10.66 -17.67
N GLU A 268 -3.94 -9.90 -16.89
CA GLU A 268 -2.80 -9.12 -17.39
C GLU A 268 -1.44 -9.72 -16.99
N GLY A 269 -1.42 -10.68 -16.07
CA GLY A 269 -0.19 -11.19 -15.47
C GLY A 269 0.50 -10.16 -14.58
N LYS A 270 1.79 -10.37 -14.33
CA LYS A 270 2.65 -9.49 -13.50
C LYS A 270 2.05 -9.21 -12.10
N THR A 271 1.72 -10.28 -11.37
CA THR A 271 1.03 -10.24 -10.06
C THR A 271 1.55 -9.17 -9.10
N LEU A 272 2.87 -9.07 -8.90
CA LEU A 272 3.45 -8.08 -7.98
C LEU A 272 3.16 -6.64 -8.41
N LYS A 273 3.15 -6.37 -9.72
CA LYS A 273 2.80 -5.06 -10.26
C LYS A 273 1.31 -4.76 -10.04
N GLN A 274 0.44 -5.75 -10.18
CA GLN A 274 -1.00 -5.57 -9.95
C GLN A 274 -1.30 -5.30 -8.47
N ILE A 275 -0.57 -5.96 -7.56
CA ILE A 275 -0.66 -5.69 -6.12
C ILE A 275 -0.25 -4.25 -5.81
N ALA A 276 0.93 -3.84 -6.30
CA ALA A 276 1.40 -2.48 -6.09
C ALA A 276 0.43 -1.45 -6.68
N ARG A 277 -0.15 -1.76 -7.84
CA ARG A 277 -1.09 -0.88 -8.51
C ARG A 277 -2.40 -0.71 -7.77
N TRP A 278 -2.99 -1.78 -7.24
CA TRP A 278 -4.19 -1.66 -6.40
C TRP A 278 -3.90 -0.85 -5.14
N SER A 279 -2.76 -1.11 -4.50
CA SER A 279 -2.37 -0.36 -3.31
C SER A 279 -2.10 1.12 -3.61
N GLN A 280 -1.53 1.48 -4.77
CA GLN A 280 -1.45 2.89 -5.20
C GLN A 280 -2.84 3.54 -5.33
N GLN A 281 -3.82 2.82 -5.89
CA GLN A 281 -5.18 3.33 -6.03
C GLN A 281 -5.80 3.72 -4.68
N ILE A 282 -5.47 2.94 -3.66
CA ILE A 282 -6.03 3.07 -2.32
C ILE A 282 -5.23 4.02 -1.45
N GLU A 283 -3.91 4.07 -1.62
CA GLU A 283 -3.01 4.80 -0.71
C GLU A 283 -2.65 6.20 -1.18
N TYR A 284 -2.73 6.49 -2.48
CA TYR A 284 -2.46 7.83 -3.01
C TYR A 284 -3.70 8.72 -3.09
N ASP A 285 -4.86 8.17 -2.75
CA ASP A 285 -6.11 8.87 -2.60
C ASP A 285 -6.77 8.37 -1.31
N GLU A 286 -6.69 9.16 -0.25
CA GLU A 286 -7.11 8.76 1.10
C GLU A 286 -8.62 8.58 1.23
N ASP A 287 -9.41 9.26 0.38
CA ASP A 287 -10.87 9.20 0.37
C ASP A 287 -11.38 7.82 -0.05
N ASN A 288 -10.61 7.09 -0.88
CA ASN A 288 -10.99 5.76 -1.36
C ASN A 288 -11.10 4.71 -0.25
N VAL A 289 -10.27 4.77 0.79
CA VAL A 289 -10.36 3.84 1.93
C VAL A 289 -11.69 4.04 2.65
N GLU A 290 -12.03 5.29 2.97
CA GLU A 290 -13.27 5.66 3.64
C GLU A 290 -14.48 5.28 2.78
N LEU A 291 -14.46 5.63 1.49
CA LEU A 291 -15.52 5.33 0.54
C LEU A 291 -15.86 3.83 0.49
N LEU A 292 -14.84 2.98 0.42
CA LEU A 292 -15.02 1.53 0.33
C LEU A 292 -15.49 0.94 1.67
N LEU A 293 -14.91 1.35 2.79
CA LEU A 293 -15.33 0.86 4.11
C LEU A 293 -16.76 1.28 4.45
N GLN A 294 -17.16 2.51 4.13
CA GLN A 294 -18.55 2.97 4.27
C GLN A 294 -19.50 2.13 3.43
N HIS A 295 -19.11 1.76 2.21
CA HIS A 295 -19.93 0.88 1.38
C HIS A 295 -20.21 -0.45 2.09
N TYR A 296 -19.17 -1.14 2.58
CA TYR A 296 -19.35 -2.43 3.24
C TYR A 296 -20.13 -2.30 4.55
N GLU A 297 -19.94 -1.22 5.31
CA GLU A 297 -20.66 -0.98 6.56
C GLU A 297 -22.17 -0.82 6.34
N THR A 298 -22.58 -0.21 5.22
CA THR A 298 -24.01 -0.08 4.89
C THR A 298 -24.68 -1.40 4.50
N LEU A 299 -23.91 -2.45 4.26
CA LEU A 299 -24.42 -3.79 3.93
C LEU A 299 -24.63 -4.68 5.15
N GLN A 300 -24.09 -4.30 6.32
CA GLN A 300 -24.21 -5.01 7.59
C GLN A 300 -25.55 -4.70 8.28
#